data_AF-A0AAW1SHW9-F1
#
_entry.id   AF-A0AAW1SHW9-F1
#
_cell.length_a   1.000
_cell.length_b   1.000
_cell.length_c   1.000
_cell.angle_alpha   90.00
_cell.angle_beta   90.00
_cell.angle_gamma   90.00
#
_symmetry.space_group_name_H-M   'P 1'
#
loop_
_entity.id
_entity.type
_entity.pdbx_description
1 polymer ?
#
loop_
_entity_poly.entity_id
_entity_poly.type
_entity_poly.pdbx_seq_one_letter_code
_entity_poly.pdbx_strand_id
1 'polypeptide(L)'
;MSGLTAKEEAALDYADAFERHFRDRHPHRRPLYLAPLNEAGVCSTLRPTRLGHPELFGLEGICRFVADFVTFEPLADPVQPPAHLASPASVLAWQRGDAFDLATVLVSLLLGAGFDAYVVMGYAPLAVTLNDQREVGEAVMVEPATGRQHTLAAAPYDGVEALWNAHNFWACLQMPQPHSDARARPGDLAFDLYDSAAWEALWEEAVRRR
;
A
#
# COMPACT_ATOMS: atom_id res chain seq x y z
N MET A 1 23.37 -12.41 14.40
CA MET A 1 23.70 -11.73 13.14
C MET A 1 22.43 -11.72 12.32
N SER A 2 21.96 -10.54 11.92
CA SER A 2 20.84 -10.38 10.99
C SER A 2 21.09 -11.28 9.77
N GLY A 3 20.07 -12.02 9.32
CA GLY A 3 20.16 -12.82 8.09
C GLY A 3 20.15 -11.98 6.81
N LEU A 4 20.46 -10.68 6.91
CA LEU A 4 20.32 -9.68 5.85
C LEU A 4 21.63 -9.55 5.06
N THR A 5 21.51 -9.21 3.79
CA THR A 5 22.62 -8.84 2.94
C THR A 5 23.05 -7.39 3.22
N ALA A 6 24.31 -7.05 2.90
CA ALA A 6 24.82 -5.68 3.05
C ALA A 6 24.00 -4.63 2.26
N LYS A 7 23.36 -5.04 1.16
CA LYS A 7 22.48 -4.16 0.37
C LYS A 7 21.16 -3.89 1.11
N GLU A 8 20.59 -4.91 1.75
CA GLU A 8 19.36 -4.76 2.53
C GLU A 8 19.60 -3.92 3.77
N GLU A 9 20.73 -4.13 4.46
CA GLU A 9 21.14 -3.30 5.61
C GLU A 9 21.31 -1.82 5.19
N ALA A 10 22.00 -1.55 4.08
CA ALA A 10 22.13 -0.18 3.57
C ALA A 10 20.79 0.46 3.16
N ALA A 11 19.85 -0.34 2.65
CA ALA A 11 18.52 0.15 2.30
C ALA A 11 17.69 0.50 3.54
N LEU A 12 17.78 -0.30 4.60
CA LEU A 12 17.16 -0.02 5.90
C LEU A 12 17.74 1.24 6.54
N ASP A 13 19.07 1.38 6.56
CA ASP A 13 19.74 2.57 7.08
C ASP A 13 19.27 3.84 6.36
N TYR A 14 19.07 3.74 5.04
CA TYR A 14 18.55 4.84 4.24
C TYR A 14 17.08 5.15 4.56
N ALA A 15 16.23 4.12 4.67
CA ALA A 15 14.83 4.28 5.05
C ALA A 15 14.70 4.92 6.45
N ASP A 16 15.53 4.51 7.40
CA ASP A 16 15.57 5.09 8.75
C ASP A 16 16.03 6.55 8.71
N ALA A 17 17.01 6.89 7.87
CA ALA A 17 17.44 8.27 7.69
C ALA A 17 16.34 9.15 7.08
N PHE A 18 15.64 8.63 6.08
CA PHE A 18 14.50 9.30 5.45
C PHE A 18 13.36 9.53 6.46
N GLU A 19 13.03 8.51 7.26
CA GLU A 19 11.99 8.57 8.29
C GLU A 19 12.30 9.65 9.34
N ARG A 20 13.54 9.69 9.85
CA ARG A 20 13.97 10.72 10.80
C ARG A 20 13.83 12.11 10.19
N HIS A 21 14.28 12.28 8.95
CA HIS A 21 14.21 13.56 8.27
C HIS A 21 12.75 14.00 8.03
N PHE A 22 11.88 13.08 7.64
CA PHE A 22 10.46 13.34 7.46
C PHE A 22 9.80 13.76 8.78
N ARG A 23 10.08 13.03 9.88
CA ARG A 23 9.54 13.33 11.22
C ARG A 23 9.96 14.72 11.69
N ASP A 24 11.22 15.09 11.51
CA ASP A 24 11.73 16.41 11.91
C ASP A 24 11.01 17.54 11.16
N ARG A 25 10.70 17.33 9.88
CA ARG A 25 10.00 18.30 9.04
C ARG A 25 8.49 18.33 9.28
N HIS A 26 7.93 17.21 9.73
CA HIS A 26 6.50 16.98 9.89
C HIS A 26 6.18 16.37 11.28
N PRO A 27 6.45 17.10 12.39
CA PRO A 27 6.43 16.53 13.75
C PRO A 27 5.04 16.09 14.24
N HIS A 28 3.98 16.59 13.62
CA HIS A 28 2.60 16.23 13.95
C HIS A 28 2.08 15.04 13.12
N ARG A 29 2.87 14.53 12.17
CA ARG A 29 2.48 13.39 11.35
C ARG A 29 2.88 12.08 12.02
N ARG A 30 2.07 11.05 11.80
CA ARG A 30 2.38 9.69 12.23
C ARG A 30 3.68 9.19 11.60
N PRO A 31 4.42 8.29 12.26
CA PRO A 31 5.58 7.63 11.65
C PRO A 31 5.19 6.94 10.34
N LEU A 32 6.08 7.01 9.36
CA LEU A 32 5.89 6.37 8.07
C LEU A 32 6.02 4.85 8.17
N TYR A 33 5.16 4.12 7.46
CA TYR A 33 5.15 2.66 7.43
C TYR A 33 6.14 2.10 6.39
N LEU A 34 7.44 2.39 6.58
CA LEU A 34 8.46 2.16 5.55
C LEU A 34 9.07 0.78 5.53
N ALA A 35 9.25 0.14 6.68
CA ALA A 35 9.97 -1.12 6.78
C ALA A 35 9.37 -2.02 7.88
N PRO A 36 8.09 -2.43 7.76
CA PRO A 36 7.55 -3.43 8.66
C PRO A 36 8.31 -4.75 8.52
N LEU A 37 8.40 -5.48 9.62
CA LEU A 37 9.05 -6.78 9.65
C LEU A 37 8.15 -7.83 8.98
N ASN A 38 8.74 -8.84 8.36
CA ASN A 38 8.03 -10.03 7.90
C ASN A 38 8.78 -11.30 8.37
N GLU A 39 8.35 -12.47 7.90
CA GLU A 39 9.00 -13.76 8.18
C GLU A 39 10.46 -13.84 7.72
N ALA A 40 10.89 -12.94 6.81
CA ALA A 40 12.25 -12.84 6.29
C ALA A 40 13.03 -11.63 6.86
N GLY A 41 12.40 -10.82 7.73
CA GLY A 41 13.03 -9.68 8.41
C GLY A 41 12.83 -8.30 7.75
N VAL A 42 12.41 -8.19 6.48
CA VAL A 42 12.13 -6.91 5.79
C VAL A 42 11.04 -7.08 4.73
N CYS A 43 10.02 -6.23 4.73
CA CYS A 43 8.82 -6.42 3.89
C CYS A 43 8.57 -5.40 2.77
N SER A 44 9.25 -4.26 2.71
CA SER A 44 8.74 -3.11 1.96
C SER A 44 8.88 -3.15 0.43
N THR A 45 9.42 -4.24 -0.13
CA THR A 45 9.47 -4.43 -1.59
C THR A 45 8.53 -5.55 -2.02
N LEU A 46 7.54 -5.20 -2.83
CA LEU A 46 6.61 -6.18 -3.40
C LEU A 46 7.27 -6.94 -4.54
N ARG A 47 7.28 -8.27 -4.46
CA ARG A 47 7.78 -9.11 -5.54
C ARG A 47 6.63 -9.46 -6.49
N PRO A 48 6.70 -9.12 -7.80
CA PRO A 48 5.67 -9.50 -8.76
C PRO A 48 5.47 -11.02 -8.78
N THR A 49 4.22 -11.47 -8.61
CA THR A 49 3.85 -12.88 -8.57
C THR A 49 3.05 -13.26 -9.81
N ARG A 50 3.57 -14.20 -10.61
CA ARG A 50 2.89 -14.70 -11.81
C ARG A 50 2.06 -15.92 -11.48
N LEU A 51 0.77 -15.87 -11.80
CA LEU A 51 -0.11 -17.03 -11.75
C LEU A 51 0.13 -17.92 -12.98
N GLY A 52 0.08 -19.24 -12.79
CA GLY A 52 0.15 -20.22 -13.89
C GLY A 52 -1.16 -20.39 -14.67
N HIS A 53 -2.15 -19.54 -14.40
CA HIS A 53 -3.55 -19.66 -14.78
C HIS A 53 -3.97 -18.44 -15.62
N PRO A 54 -3.93 -18.52 -16.96
CA PRO A 54 -4.14 -17.37 -17.83
C PRO A 54 -5.50 -16.68 -17.72
N GLU A 55 -6.52 -17.44 -17.31
CA GLU A 55 -7.86 -16.98 -17.00
C GLU A 55 -7.89 -15.95 -15.85
N LEU A 56 -6.83 -15.91 -15.02
CA LEU A 56 -6.68 -14.97 -13.91
C LEU A 56 -5.82 -13.75 -14.27
N PHE A 57 -5.43 -13.52 -15.53
CA PHE A 57 -4.58 -12.36 -15.87
C PHE A 57 -5.33 -11.03 -16.03
N GLY A 58 -6.65 -11.02 -15.96
CA GLY A 58 -7.45 -9.80 -15.99
C GLY A 58 -7.56 -9.15 -14.60
N LEU A 59 -7.66 -7.82 -14.56
CA LEU A 59 -7.88 -7.05 -13.32
C LEU A 59 -9.03 -7.64 -12.48
N GLU A 60 -10.19 -7.86 -13.12
CA GLU A 60 -11.36 -8.46 -12.44
C GLU A 60 -11.08 -9.86 -11.90
N GLY A 61 -10.39 -10.70 -12.67
CA GLY A 61 -10.05 -12.06 -12.26
C GLY A 61 -9.11 -12.10 -11.05
N ILE A 62 -8.12 -11.20 -11.01
CA ILE A 62 -7.18 -11.07 -9.89
C ILE A 62 -7.90 -10.54 -8.65
N CYS A 63 -8.71 -9.49 -8.78
CA CYS A 63 -9.50 -8.95 -7.67
C CYS A 63 -10.44 -10.00 -7.07
N ARG A 64 -11.16 -10.73 -7.94
CA ARG A 64 -12.06 -11.82 -7.54
C ARG A 64 -11.28 -12.94 -6.85
N PHE A 65 -10.15 -13.35 -7.42
CA PHE A 65 -9.31 -14.40 -6.83
C PHE A 65 -8.90 -14.05 -5.40
N VAL A 66 -8.40 -12.83 -5.14
CA VAL A 66 -7.99 -12.44 -3.79
C VAL A 66 -9.18 -12.40 -2.84
N ALA A 67 -10.30 -11.81 -3.26
CA ALA A 67 -11.51 -11.68 -2.45
C ALA A 67 -12.13 -13.04 -2.08
N ASP A 68 -12.13 -13.99 -3.01
CA ASP A 68 -12.76 -15.30 -2.82
C ASP A 68 -11.81 -16.31 -2.14
N PHE A 69 -10.48 -16.14 -2.30
CA PHE A 69 -9.48 -17.12 -1.88
C PHE A 69 -8.75 -16.77 -0.57
N VAL A 70 -8.78 -15.50 -0.15
CA VAL A 70 -8.14 -15.04 1.10
C VAL A 70 -9.21 -14.54 2.07
N THR A 71 -9.30 -15.19 3.23
CA THR A 71 -10.26 -14.80 4.28
C THR A 71 -9.78 -13.52 4.96
N PHE A 72 -10.60 -12.47 4.93
CA PHE A 72 -10.31 -11.23 5.63
C PHE A 72 -10.42 -11.41 7.16
N GLU A 73 -9.38 -10.98 7.87
CA GLU A 73 -9.33 -10.88 9.33
C GLU A 73 -9.07 -9.41 9.72
N PRO A 74 -9.87 -8.79 10.61
CA PRO A 74 -9.64 -7.41 11.02
C PRO A 74 -8.28 -7.22 11.70
N LEU A 75 -7.72 -6.01 11.57
CA LEU A 75 -6.53 -5.62 12.32
C LEU A 75 -6.75 -5.77 13.83
N ALA A 76 -5.70 -6.21 14.55
CA ALA A 76 -5.71 -6.28 16.00
C ALA A 76 -5.97 -4.91 16.65
N ASP A 77 -5.46 -3.83 16.04
CA ASP A 77 -5.78 -2.44 16.37
C ASP A 77 -6.23 -1.72 15.08
N PRO A 78 -7.49 -1.27 14.98
CA PRO A 78 -8.01 -0.64 13.76
C PRO A 78 -7.45 0.77 13.51
N VAL A 79 -6.76 1.39 14.48
CA VAL A 79 -6.17 2.73 14.31
C VAL A 79 -4.66 2.71 14.11
N GLN A 80 -4.03 1.52 14.12
CA GLN A 80 -2.60 1.36 13.92
C GLN A 80 -2.29 0.35 12.80
N PRO A 81 -1.23 0.59 12.01
CA PRO A 81 -0.79 -0.40 11.04
C PRO A 81 -0.18 -1.60 11.77
N PRO A 82 -0.21 -2.81 11.19
CA PRO A 82 0.33 -3.99 11.84
C PRO A 82 1.86 -3.88 11.94
N ALA A 83 2.44 -4.30 13.07
CA ALA A 83 3.91 -4.27 13.23
C ALA A 83 4.64 -5.23 12.28
N HIS A 84 3.93 -6.26 11.83
CA HIS A 84 4.41 -7.23 10.86
C HIS A 84 3.50 -7.23 9.64
N LEU A 85 4.10 -7.28 8.45
CA LEU A 85 3.38 -7.43 7.19
C LEU A 85 3.83 -8.75 6.57
N ALA A 86 2.92 -9.69 6.31
CA ALA A 86 3.33 -10.98 5.77
C ALA A 86 3.65 -10.87 4.26
N SER A 87 4.58 -11.69 3.77
CA SER A 87 4.82 -11.70 2.33
C SER A 87 3.61 -12.27 1.56
N PRO A 88 3.41 -11.87 0.28
CA PRO A 88 2.34 -12.43 -0.54
C PRO A 88 2.31 -13.96 -0.57
N ALA A 89 3.48 -14.61 -0.53
CA ALA A 89 3.58 -16.06 -0.54
C ALA A 89 3.03 -16.69 0.74
N SER A 90 3.32 -16.08 1.89
CA SER A 90 2.82 -16.53 3.19
C SER A 90 1.31 -16.34 3.30
N VAL A 91 0.80 -15.18 2.90
CA VAL A 91 -0.65 -14.89 2.91
C VAL A 91 -1.41 -15.86 1.99
N LEU A 92 -0.91 -16.12 0.78
CA LEU A 92 -1.50 -17.10 -0.12
C LEU A 92 -1.48 -18.53 0.44
N ALA A 93 -0.46 -18.89 1.22
CA ALA A 93 -0.38 -20.19 1.88
C ALA A 93 -1.35 -20.30 3.06
N TRP A 94 -1.53 -19.22 3.84
CA TRP A 94 -2.43 -19.19 4.99
C TRP A 94 -3.90 -18.99 4.61
N GLN A 95 -4.15 -18.43 3.42
CA GLN A 95 -5.49 -18.08 2.91
C GLN A 95 -6.29 -17.20 3.88
N ARG A 96 -5.58 -16.36 4.63
CA ARG A 96 -6.14 -15.40 5.58
C ARG A 96 -5.16 -14.25 5.80
N GLY A 97 -5.69 -13.08 6.13
CA GLY A 97 -4.89 -11.92 6.47
C GLY A 97 -5.73 -10.68 6.65
N ASP A 98 -5.08 -9.59 7.04
CA ASP A 98 -5.73 -8.29 7.19
C ASP A 98 -5.75 -7.46 5.90
N ALA A 99 -6.27 -6.24 5.98
CA ALA A 99 -6.38 -5.35 4.82
C ALA A 99 -5.01 -5.07 4.16
N PHE A 100 -3.92 -5.03 4.94
CA PHE A 100 -2.57 -4.83 4.42
C PHE A 100 -2.05 -6.09 3.71
N ASP A 101 -2.31 -7.27 4.29
CA ASP A 101 -1.95 -8.55 3.70
C ASP A 101 -2.65 -8.76 2.35
N LEU A 102 -3.97 -8.53 2.31
CA LEU A 102 -4.76 -8.67 1.08
C LEU A 102 -4.35 -7.64 0.03
N ALA A 103 -4.10 -6.38 0.41
CA ALA A 103 -3.59 -5.36 -0.52
C ALA A 103 -2.23 -5.77 -1.10
N THR A 104 -1.36 -6.31 -0.25
CA THR A 104 -0.02 -6.77 -0.60
C THR A 104 -0.06 -7.95 -1.59
N VAL A 105 -0.93 -8.93 -1.36
CA VAL A 105 -1.17 -10.02 -2.31
C VAL A 105 -1.73 -9.50 -3.63
N LEU A 106 -2.76 -8.65 -3.56
CA LEU A 106 -3.43 -8.11 -4.75
C LEU A 106 -2.45 -7.38 -5.66
N VAL A 107 -1.69 -6.44 -5.10
CA VAL A 107 -0.73 -5.64 -5.86
C VAL A 107 0.41 -6.51 -6.39
N SER A 108 0.88 -7.48 -5.61
CA SER A 108 1.87 -8.46 -6.05
C SER A 108 1.43 -9.23 -7.30
N LEU A 109 0.17 -9.67 -7.34
CA LEU A 109 -0.42 -10.37 -8.49
C LEU A 109 -0.64 -9.44 -9.69
N LEU A 110 -1.15 -8.23 -9.46
CA LEU A 110 -1.35 -7.22 -10.51
C LEU A 110 -0.03 -6.83 -11.18
N LEU A 111 1.02 -6.60 -10.40
CA LEU A 111 2.37 -6.37 -10.92
C LEU A 111 2.86 -7.57 -11.74
N GLY A 112 2.59 -8.80 -11.28
CA GLY A 112 2.92 -10.02 -12.01
C GLY A 112 2.21 -10.16 -13.35
N ALA A 113 0.98 -9.64 -13.45
CA ALA A 113 0.19 -9.57 -14.68
C ALA A 113 0.54 -8.36 -15.58
N GLY A 114 1.46 -7.49 -15.13
CA GLY A 114 1.96 -6.35 -15.90
C GLY A 114 1.21 -5.03 -15.69
N PHE A 115 0.31 -4.97 -14.70
CA PHE A 115 -0.31 -3.71 -14.29
C PHE A 115 0.66 -2.85 -13.49
N ASP A 116 0.54 -1.53 -13.63
CA ASP A 116 1.20 -0.58 -12.75
C ASP A 116 0.35 -0.38 -11.49
N ALA A 117 0.61 -1.22 -10.48
CA ALA A 117 -0.22 -1.34 -9.29
C ALA A 117 0.56 -0.99 -8.01
N TYR A 118 -0.15 -0.43 -7.04
CA TYR A 118 0.40 0.13 -5.81
C TYR A 118 -0.48 -0.24 -4.62
N VAL A 119 0.13 -0.49 -3.47
CA VAL A 119 -0.59 -0.59 -2.20
C VAL A 119 -0.80 0.83 -1.69
N VAL A 120 -2.03 1.12 -1.28
CA VAL A 120 -2.43 2.40 -0.68
C VAL A 120 -2.69 2.18 0.80
N MET A 121 -2.05 3.00 1.64
CA MET A 121 -2.37 3.06 3.07
C MET A 121 -2.95 4.42 3.43
N GLY A 122 -4.01 4.40 4.22
CA GLY A 122 -4.78 5.58 4.55
C GLY A 122 -5.83 5.29 5.61
N TYR A 123 -6.80 6.20 5.72
CA TYR A 123 -7.90 6.11 6.66
C TYR A 123 -9.17 5.71 5.93
N ALA A 124 -9.93 4.78 6.53
CA ALA A 124 -11.21 4.34 6.02
C ALA A 124 -12.27 4.43 7.14
N PRO A 125 -13.52 4.80 6.83
CA PRO A 125 -14.64 4.68 7.74
C PRO A 125 -14.80 3.24 8.24
N LEU A 126 -15.37 3.10 9.44
CA LEU A 126 -15.56 1.80 10.08
C LEU A 126 -16.32 0.79 9.19
N ALA A 127 -17.28 1.24 8.39
CA ALA A 127 -18.02 0.34 7.48
C ALA A 127 -17.14 -0.28 6.39
N VAL A 128 -16.08 0.42 5.96
CA VAL A 128 -15.11 -0.06 4.96
C VAL A 128 -14.13 -1.02 5.60
N THR A 129 -13.61 -0.68 6.79
CA THR A 129 -12.78 -1.61 7.58
C THR A 129 -13.54 -2.85 8.05
N LEU A 130 -14.88 -2.83 7.96
CA LEU A 130 -15.80 -3.94 8.23
C LEU A 130 -16.49 -4.51 6.98
N ASN A 131 -16.02 -4.19 5.76
CA ASN A 131 -16.39 -4.90 4.52
C ASN A 131 -17.80 -4.61 3.91
N ASP A 132 -18.30 -3.36 3.87
CA ASP A 132 -19.61 -2.96 3.25
C ASP A 132 -19.56 -2.74 1.70
N GLN A 133 -20.64 -3.09 0.95
CA GLN A 133 -20.65 -3.55 -0.46
C GLN A 133 -21.60 -2.82 -1.48
N ARG A 134 -21.22 -1.68 -2.09
CA ARG A 134 -22.00 -0.95 -3.17
C ARG A 134 -21.21 -0.25 -4.32
N GLU A 135 -20.87 -0.95 -5.40
CA GLU A 135 -20.06 -0.57 -6.60
C GLU A 135 -20.13 0.85 -7.21
N VAL A 136 -19.01 1.37 -7.79
CA VAL A 136 -18.90 2.34 -8.93
C VAL A 136 -17.46 2.32 -9.55
N GLY A 137 -17.29 2.52 -10.89
CA GLY A 137 -16.00 2.41 -11.63
C GLY A 137 -15.44 3.67 -12.36
N GLU A 138 -14.13 3.58 -12.71
CA GLU A 138 -13.05 4.56 -13.11
C GLU A 138 -11.95 4.64 -12.03
N ALA A 139 -10.71 5.10 -12.33
CA ALA A 139 -9.47 4.97 -11.49
C ALA A 139 -9.72 4.42 -10.06
N VAL A 140 -9.40 3.15 -9.89
CA VAL A 140 -10.06 2.36 -8.85
C VAL A 140 -9.19 2.20 -7.61
N MET A 141 -9.68 2.68 -6.47
CA MET A 141 -9.28 2.14 -5.18
C MET A 141 -9.93 0.77 -5.08
N VAL A 142 -9.12 -0.28 -5.06
CA VAL A 142 -9.60 -1.64 -4.86
C VAL A 142 -9.59 -1.92 -3.36
N GLU A 143 -10.76 -2.21 -2.80
CA GLU A 143 -10.89 -2.70 -1.44
C GLU A 143 -10.46 -4.18 -1.41
N PRO A 144 -9.30 -4.52 -0.82
CA PRO A 144 -8.71 -5.85 -0.98
C PRO A 144 -9.58 -6.96 -0.38
N ALA A 145 -10.32 -6.68 0.69
CA ALA A 145 -11.18 -7.64 1.37
C ALA A 145 -12.42 -8.06 0.56
N THR A 146 -12.86 -7.22 -0.37
CA THR A 146 -14.02 -7.51 -1.24
C THR A 146 -13.65 -7.70 -2.70
N GLY A 147 -12.43 -7.31 -3.11
CA GLY A 147 -12.08 -7.13 -4.52
C GLY A 147 -12.86 -6.01 -5.20
N ARG A 148 -13.60 -5.19 -4.45
CA ARG A 148 -14.48 -4.16 -4.99
C ARG A 148 -13.67 -2.97 -5.45
N GLN A 149 -14.08 -2.44 -6.59
CA GLN A 149 -13.47 -1.28 -7.20
C GLN A 149 -14.31 -0.03 -6.86
N HIS A 150 -13.62 1.05 -6.48
CA HIS A 150 -14.21 2.36 -6.23
C HIS A 150 -13.48 3.42 -7.03
N THR A 151 -14.20 4.30 -7.72
CA THR A 151 -13.57 5.51 -8.30
C THR A 151 -12.89 6.34 -7.24
N LEU A 152 -11.83 7.08 -7.57
CA LEU A 152 -11.17 8.00 -6.62
C LEU A 152 -12.18 8.92 -5.91
N ALA A 153 -13.16 9.46 -6.65
CA ALA A 153 -14.20 10.33 -6.09
C ALA A 153 -15.24 9.58 -5.23
N ALA A 154 -15.53 8.32 -5.56
CA ALA A 154 -16.48 7.47 -4.84
C ALA A 154 -15.83 6.58 -3.77
N ALA A 155 -14.51 6.66 -3.63
CA ALA A 155 -13.74 5.86 -2.72
C ALA A 155 -14.08 6.32 -1.29
N PRO A 156 -14.60 5.43 -0.43
CA PRO A 156 -15.11 5.81 0.87
C PRO A 156 -13.98 6.14 1.86
N TYR A 157 -12.72 6.31 1.43
CA TYR A 157 -11.58 6.54 2.31
C TYR A 157 -11.46 8.02 2.70
N ASP A 158 -11.15 8.27 3.97
CA ASP A 158 -11.04 9.63 4.52
C ASP A 158 -9.69 10.29 4.26
N GLY A 159 -8.67 9.53 3.86
CA GLY A 159 -7.48 10.11 3.24
C GLY A 159 -6.33 9.15 3.01
N VAL A 160 -5.41 9.52 2.12
CA VAL A 160 -4.23 8.71 1.75
C VAL A 160 -2.99 9.21 2.49
N GLU A 161 -2.27 8.29 3.14
CA GLU A 161 -1.02 8.59 3.85
C GLU A 161 0.19 8.31 2.96
N ALA A 162 0.18 7.17 2.26
CA ALA A 162 1.29 6.73 1.44
C ALA A 162 0.86 5.71 0.38
N LEU A 163 1.72 5.56 -0.63
CA LEU A 163 1.62 4.59 -1.72
C LEU A 163 2.95 3.86 -1.85
N TRP A 164 2.93 2.55 -2.12
CA TRP A 164 4.17 1.85 -2.46
C TRP A 164 3.97 0.70 -3.44
N ASN A 165 5.04 0.38 -4.17
CA ASN A 165 5.09 -0.77 -5.06
C ASN A 165 6.50 -1.42 -5.03
N ALA A 166 6.78 -2.28 -6.02
CA ALA A 166 8.07 -2.94 -6.15
C ALA A 166 9.27 -1.99 -6.37
N HIS A 167 9.01 -0.74 -6.76
CA HIS A 167 10.02 0.21 -7.22
C HIS A 167 10.27 1.34 -6.24
N ASN A 168 9.24 1.80 -5.54
CA ASN A 168 9.38 2.91 -4.61
C ASN A 168 8.28 2.93 -3.54
N PHE A 169 8.53 3.77 -2.55
CA PHE A 169 7.56 4.22 -1.56
C PHE A 169 7.40 5.73 -1.72
N TRP A 170 6.17 6.22 -1.68
CA TRP A 170 5.84 7.65 -1.75
C TRP A 170 5.01 8.04 -0.54
N ALA A 171 5.48 9.03 0.21
CA ALA A 171 4.70 9.68 1.26
C ALA A 171 3.84 10.79 0.64
N CYS A 172 2.55 10.83 0.99
CA CYS A 172 1.64 11.87 0.50
C CYS A 172 1.90 13.20 1.21
N LEU A 173 2.23 14.26 0.46
CA LEU A 173 2.41 15.62 0.99
C LEU A 173 1.14 16.48 0.89
N GLN A 174 0.15 16.02 0.13
CA GLN A 174 -1.08 16.76 -0.15
C GLN A 174 -2.02 16.79 1.06
N MET A 175 -2.50 17.98 1.39
CA MET A 175 -3.40 18.25 2.51
C MET A 175 -4.70 18.88 2.01
N PRO A 176 -5.84 18.62 2.66
CA PRO A 176 -7.13 19.18 2.24
C PRO A 176 -7.19 20.71 2.47
N GLN A 177 -6.39 21.23 3.40
CA GLN A 177 -6.26 22.68 3.66
C GLN A 177 -4.80 23.01 4.06
N PRO A 178 -4.34 24.25 3.83
CA PRO A 178 -3.04 24.71 4.35
C PRO A 178 -2.97 24.52 5.87
N HIS A 179 -1.88 23.92 6.36
CA HIS A 179 -1.63 23.62 7.78
C HIS A 179 -2.53 22.56 8.43
N SER A 180 -3.32 21.82 7.65
CA SER A 180 -4.10 20.68 8.14
C SER A 180 -3.19 19.49 8.46
N ASP A 181 -3.46 18.81 9.58
CA ASP A 181 -2.87 17.50 9.90
C ASP A 181 -3.69 16.32 9.36
N ALA A 182 -4.89 16.57 8.82
CA ALA A 182 -5.70 15.60 8.09
C ALA A 182 -5.11 15.27 6.70
N ARG A 183 -5.42 14.07 6.18
CA ARG A 183 -5.04 13.66 4.81
C ARG A 183 -6.14 14.02 3.82
N ALA A 184 -5.74 14.34 2.59
CA ALA A 184 -6.69 14.58 1.52
C ALA A 184 -7.32 13.25 1.08
N ARG A 185 -8.62 13.30 0.76
CA ARG A 185 -9.39 12.15 0.28
C ARG A 185 -8.89 11.74 -1.10
N PRO A 186 -9.03 10.47 -1.50
CA PRO A 186 -8.58 10.00 -2.81
C PRO A 186 -9.09 10.86 -3.99
N GLY A 187 -10.34 11.34 -3.91
CA GLY A 187 -10.94 12.19 -4.95
C GLY A 187 -10.34 13.61 -5.07
N ASP A 188 -9.64 14.07 -4.04
CA ASP A 188 -9.05 15.42 -3.98
C ASP A 188 -7.54 15.42 -4.28
N LEU A 189 -6.94 14.24 -4.53
CA LEU A 189 -5.50 14.07 -4.75
C LEU A 189 -5.10 14.13 -6.22
N ALA A 190 -3.98 14.81 -6.49
CA ALA A 190 -3.23 14.64 -7.72
C ALA A 190 -2.31 13.40 -7.61
N PHE A 191 -2.45 12.45 -8.53
CA PHE A 191 -1.66 11.20 -8.54
C PHE A 191 -0.42 11.26 -9.44
N ASP A 192 0.09 12.46 -9.75
CA ASP A 192 1.40 12.61 -10.35
C ASP A 192 2.49 12.38 -9.28
N LEU A 193 2.92 11.13 -9.12
CA LEU A 193 3.92 10.72 -8.11
C LEU A 193 5.31 11.32 -8.33
N TYR A 194 5.52 12.05 -9.43
CA TYR A 194 6.76 12.74 -9.77
C TYR A 194 6.73 14.22 -9.38
N ASP A 195 5.57 14.76 -9.02
CA ASP A 195 5.46 16.09 -8.44
C ASP A 195 5.93 16.07 -6.99
N SER A 196 7.14 16.61 -6.76
CA SER A 196 7.77 16.67 -5.43
C SER A 196 7.08 17.65 -4.46
N ALA A 197 6.16 18.49 -4.93
CA ALA A 197 5.29 19.27 -4.07
C ALA A 197 4.12 18.42 -3.52
N ALA A 198 3.76 17.35 -4.22
CA ALA A 198 2.64 16.48 -3.90
C ALA A 198 3.04 15.16 -3.24
N TRP A 199 4.22 14.61 -3.59
CA TRP A 199 4.70 13.30 -3.14
C TRP A 199 6.19 13.33 -2.81
N GLU A 200 6.57 12.76 -1.66
CA GLU A 200 7.97 12.57 -1.28
C GLU A 200 8.36 11.11 -1.49
N ALA A 201 9.28 10.86 -2.43
CA ALA A 201 9.72 9.52 -2.77
C ALA A 201 10.88 9.07 -1.87
N LEU A 202 10.84 7.82 -1.43
CA LEU A 202 11.95 7.20 -0.69
C LEU A 202 13.20 7.14 -1.58
N TRP A 203 13.09 6.64 -2.81
CA TRP A 203 14.21 6.57 -3.75
C TRP A 203 14.14 7.71 -4.78
N GLU A 204 14.68 8.89 -4.44
CA GLU A 204 14.69 10.06 -5.35
C GLU A 204 15.37 9.78 -6.70
N GLU A 205 16.44 8.99 -6.71
CA GLU A 205 17.14 8.66 -7.96
C GLU A 205 16.27 7.84 -8.93
N ALA A 206 15.35 7.02 -8.41
CA ALA A 206 14.43 6.25 -9.24
C ALA A 206 13.40 7.16 -9.92
N VAL A 207 13.07 8.29 -9.29
CA VAL A 207 12.17 9.33 -9.83
C VAL A 207 12.87 10.15 -10.93
N ARG A 208 14.16 10.47 -10.78
CA ARG A 208 14.92 11.31 -11.74
C ARG A 208 15.34 10.62 -13.05
N ARG A 209 15.15 9.30 -13.18
CA ARG A 209 15.62 8.48 -14.33
C ARG A 209 14.56 8.26 -15.42
N ARG A 210 13.48 9.03 -15.45
CA ARG A 210 12.47 9.03 -16.52
C ARG A 210 12.37 10.39 -17.20
#